data_AF-A0A177P301-F1
#
_entry.id   AF-A0A177P301-F1
#
_cell.length_a   1.000
_cell.length_b   1.000
_cell.length_c   1.000
_cell.angle_alpha   90.00
_cell.angle_beta   90.00
_cell.angle_gamma   90.00
#
_symmetry.space_group_name_H-M   'P 1'
#
loop_
_entity.id
_entity.type
_entity.pdbx_description
1 polymer ?
#
loop_
_entity_poly.entity_id
_entity_poly.type
_entity_poly.pdbx_seq_one_letter_code
_entity_poly.pdbx_strand_id
1 'polypeptide(L)'
;MAQQILMKLSNGGCSSCDPPPAPGFSIGGSVGRGGRNLPEDARTIQSALNGVCPADGGPILKLDVDGIVGPITIAAIEKYQKRQLGWSDGRVDPDGPTIHALSGQSGGQAAPAKAGPKAPPPKATAQQNAQFVERIGSLLPRARHWISMAQLNIDMASEYLRRSPAGRNDPFPSLHDIGRGQLALFDKYFHTHKEPTTTKLAQLQRAKRLYDSMTTVITHSLLQAPMFGWGVGYFQPDPADGTLAALDYVAYTFYGGWQARRPDGRPRLSGDDNYKGAKNLREDTIFFPVGQLLTKTDNFMLETIIHELAHFVGPGVKSPDRIGDHTYDTKANFLTVNNWTALHTAECYGYFAAESALRNAITIPIH
;
A
#
# COMPACT_ATOMS: atom_id res chain seq x y z
N MET A 1 -0.42 13.79 -13.82
CA MET A 1 -0.79 12.42 -13.42
C MET A 1 -1.58 12.49 -12.14
N ALA A 2 -2.67 11.74 -12.06
CA ALA A 2 -3.52 11.61 -10.88
C ALA A 2 -2.72 11.01 -9.71
N GLN A 3 -3.12 11.26 -8.46
CA GLN A 3 -2.64 10.44 -7.34
C GLN A 3 -2.96 8.96 -7.61
N GLN A 4 -2.01 8.09 -7.25
CA GLN A 4 -2.17 6.64 -7.31
C GLN A 4 -2.55 6.14 -5.92
N ILE A 5 -3.50 5.21 -5.87
CA ILE A 5 -3.79 4.46 -4.64
C ILE A 5 -2.73 3.37 -4.48
N LEU A 6 -2.21 3.21 -3.26
CA LEU A 6 -1.32 2.12 -2.89
C LEU A 6 -2.04 1.18 -1.94
N MET A 7 -1.94 -0.12 -2.18
CA MET A 7 -2.70 -1.13 -1.44
C MET A 7 -1.81 -2.24 -0.91
N LYS A 8 -1.65 -2.36 0.41
CA LYS A 8 -1.10 -3.57 1.01
C LYS A 8 -2.06 -4.73 0.80
N LEU A 9 -1.59 -5.78 0.13
CA LEU A 9 -2.35 -6.96 -0.27
C LEU A 9 -2.44 -7.99 0.87
N SER A 10 -3.50 -8.79 0.87
CA SER A 10 -3.75 -9.82 1.88
C SER A 10 -2.67 -10.91 1.96
N ASN A 11 -1.87 -11.07 0.91
CA ASN A 11 -0.76 -12.01 0.79
C ASN A 11 0.61 -11.40 1.15
N GLY A 12 0.65 -10.16 1.66
CA GLY A 12 1.87 -9.48 2.08
C GLY A 12 2.53 -8.61 1.00
N GLY A 13 2.16 -8.73 -0.28
CA GLY A 13 2.60 -7.79 -1.32
C GLY A 13 1.92 -6.41 -1.21
N CYS A 14 2.31 -5.45 -2.04
CA CYS A 14 1.57 -4.19 -2.24
C CYS A 14 1.36 -3.96 -3.74
N SER A 15 0.40 -3.13 -4.13
CA SER A 15 0.17 -2.78 -5.53
C SER A 15 -0.17 -1.30 -5.67
N SER A 16 0.51 -0.63 -6.60
CA SER A 16 0.19 0.72 -7.03
C SER A 16 -0.89 0.67 -8.11
N CYS A 17 -2.00 1.35 -7.84
CA CYS A 17 -3.10 1.52 -8.78
C CYS A 17 -2.84 2.70 -9.69
N ASP A 18 -2.30 2.43 -10.88
CA ASP A 18 -2.26 3.41 -11.96
C ASP A 18 -3.67 3.70 -12.48
N PRO A 19 -3.96 4.93 -12.96
CA PRO A 19 -5.04 5.09 -13.92
C PRO A 19 -4.68 4.26 -15.16
N PRO A 20 -5.64 3.52 -15.76
CA PRO A 20 -5.38 2.83 -17.01
C PRO A 20 -4.92 3.86 -18.07
N PRO A 21 -4.12 3.44 -19.06
CA PRO A 21 -3.76 4.32 -20.16
C PRO A 21 -5.03 4.89 -20.85
N ALA A 22 -4.89 6.13 -21.37
CA ALA A 22 -5.95 6.97 -21.94
C ALA A 22 -6.77 6.28 -23.07
N PRO A 23 -7.98 6.80 -23.40
CA PRO A 23 -9.12 6.01 -23.86
C PRO A 23 -9.08 5.63 -25.34
N GLY A 24 -9.73 4.51 -25.66
CA GLY A 24 -10.06 4.10 -27.03
C GLY A 24 -9.22 2.94 -27.53
N PHE A 25 -9.33 1.77 -26.90
CA PHE A 25 -8.88 0.54 -27.53
C PHE A 25 -10.10 -0.30 -27.90
N SER A 26 -10.11 -0.78 -29.15
CA SER A 26 -11.11 -1.69 -29.68
C SER A 26 -10.49 -3.07 -29.87
N ILE A 27 -11.29 -4.11 -29.70
CA ILE A 27 -10.90 -5.48 -30.04
C ILE A 27 -11.64 -5.92 -31.32
N GLY A 28 -10.96 -6.64 -32.21
CA GLY A 28 -11.55 -7.13 -33.47
C GLY A 28 -12.40 -8.40 -33.31
N GLY A 29 -12.15 -9.15 -32.23
CA GLY A 29 -12.89 -10.34 -31.82
C GLY A 29 -13.03 -10.41 -30.31
N SER A 30 -13.99 -11.22 -29.85
CA SER A 30 -14.23 -11.37 -28.41
C SER A 30 -13.08 -12.09 -27.70
N VAL A 31 -12.80 -11.68 -26.47
CA VAL A 31 -11.70 -12.19 -25.62
C VAL A 31 -12.28 -12.75 -24.33
N GLY A 32 -11.76 -13.88 -23.84
CA GLY A 32 -12.22 -14.53 -22.63
C GLY A 32 -12.93 -15.85 -22.90
N ARG A 33 -13.85 -16.20 -22.01
CA ARG A 33 -14.57 -17.47 -22.02
C ARG A 33 -15.38 -17.64 -23.31
N GLY A 34 -15.05 -18.67 -24.08
CA GLY A 34 -15.68 -18.96 -25.38
C GLY A 34 -15.47 -17.87 -26.43
N GLY A 35 -14.56 -16.92 -26.20
CA GLY A 35 -14.22 -15.85 -27.13
C GLY A 35 -13.42 -16.35 -28.34
N ARG A 36 -13.28 -15.51 -29.36
CA ARG A 36 -12.36 -15.75 -30.48
C ARG A 36 -10.90 -15.80 -30.02
N ASN A 37 -10.58 -15.07 -28.96
CA ASN A 37 -9.26 -15.04 -28.30
C ASN A 37 -8.12 -14.79 -29.29
N LEU A 38 -8.31 -13.82 -30.20
CA LEU A 38 -7.24 -13.38 -31.09
C LEU A 38 -6.07 -12.86 -30.25
N PRO A 39 -4.82 -13.26 -30.51
CA PRO A 39 -3.68 -12.91 -29.64
C PRO A 39 -3.48 -11.40 -29.45
N GLU A 40 -3.79 -10.60 -30.45
CA GLU A 40 -3.71 -9.13 -30.40
C GLU A 40 -4.77 -8.50 -29.50
N ASP A 41 -6.02 -8.99 -29.59
CA ASP A 41 -7.10 -8.56 -28.70
C ASP A 41 -6.85 -9.01 -27.27
N ALA A 42 -6.35 -10.24 -27.09
CA ALA A 42 -6.01 -10.79 -25.79
C ALA A 42 -4.91 -9.97 -25.09
N ARG A 43 -3.84 -9.58 -25.81
CA ARG A 43 -2.81 -8.68 -25.26
C ARG A 43 -3.39 -7.33 -24.86
N THR A 44 -4.29 -6.80 -25.67
CA THR A 44 -4.97 -5.53 -25.39
C THR A 44 -5.77 -5.62 -24.09
N ILE A 45 -6.56 -6.69 -23.90
CA ILE A 45 -7.33 -6.91 -22.67
C ILE A 45 -6.43 -7.18 -21.46
N GLN A 46 -5.38 -8.00 -21.59
CA GLN A 46 -4.43 -8.25 -20.50
C GLN A 46 -3.75 -6.95 -20.06
N SER A 47 -3.29 -6.14 -21.03
CA SER A 47 -2.68 -4.84 -20.76
C SER A 47 -3.67 -3.87 -20.10
N ALA A 48 -4.90 -3.81 -20.59
CA ALA A 48 -5.94 -2.97 -20.02
C ALA A 48 -6.30 -3.37 -18.59
N LEU A 49 -6.52 -4.67 -18.33
CA LEU A 49 -6.79 -5.21 -17.00
C LEU A 49 -5.63 -4.94 -16.04
N ASN A 50 -4.38 -5.09 -16.48
CA ASN A 50 -3.20 -4.75 -15.68
C ASN A 50 -3.09 -3.26 -15.33
N GLY A 51 -3.78 -2.41 -16.08
CA GLY A 51 -3.93 -0.98 -15.79
C GLY A 51 -5.09 -0.66 -14.86
N VAL A 52 -5.90 -1.65 -14.45
CA VAL A 52 -6.98 -1.47 -13.48
C VAL A 52 -6.46 -1.77 -12.08
N CYS A 53 -6.79 -0.89 -11.13
CA CYS A 53 -6.52 -1.12 -9.70
C CYS A 53 -7.18 -2.42 -9.20
N PRO A 54 -6.52 -3.22 -8.33
CA PRO A 54 -7.18 -4.38 -7.71
C PRO A 54 -8.49 -4.04 -6.99
N ALA A 55 -8.59 -2.86 -6.35
CA ALA A 55 -9.86 -2.40 -5.77
C ALA A 55 -10.93 -2.06 -6.79
N ASP A 56 -10.55 -1.73 -8.03
CA ASP A 56 -11.46 -1.51 -9.15
C ASP A 56 -11.66 -2.80 -9.99
N GLY A 57 -11.23 -3.95 -9.47
CA GLY A 57 -11.46 -5.25 -10.07
C GLY A 57 -10.32 -5.73 -10.96
N GLY A 58 -9.19 -5.03 -10.97
CA GLY A 58 -7.98 -5.47 -11.66
C GLY A 58 -7.29 -6.68 -11.00
N PRO A 59 -6.34 -7.31 -11.71
CA PRO A 59 -5.58 -8.44 -11.22
C PRO A 59 -4.53 -8.01 -10.18
N ILE A 60 -4.35 -8.81 -9.14
CA ILE A 60 -3.41 -8.53 -8.03
C ILE A 60 -1.95 -8.64 -8.54
N LEU A 61 -1.66 -9.76 -9.20
CA LEU A 61 -0.44 -9.95 -9.97
C LEU A 61 -0.77 -9.56 -11.40
N LYS A 62 0.03 -8.66 -11.98
CA LYS A 62 -0.13 -8.29 -13.39
C LYS A 62 -0.04 -9.57 -14.23
N LEU A 63 -1.01 -9.72 -15.13
CA LEU A 63 -1.04 -10.76 -16.15
C LEU A 63 0.17 -10.60 -17.07
N ASP A 64 0.72 -11.72 -17.53
CA ASP A 64 1.63 -11.67 -18.66
C ASP A 64 0.85 -11.21 -19.90
N VAL A 65 1.38 -10.22 -20.62
CA VAL A 65 0.76 -9.67 -21.84
C VAL A 65 1.21 -10.52 -23.03
N ASP A 66 0.88 -11.79 -23.00
CA ASP A 66 1.33 -12.81 -23.95
C ASP A 66 0.33 -13.05 -25.08
N GLY A 67 -0.92 -12.60 -24.91
CA GLY A 67 -2.02 -12.86 -25.84
C GLY A 67 -2.67 -14.24 -25.65
N ILE A 68 -2.36 -14.93 -24.55
CA ILE A 68 -2.91 -16.23 -24.21
C ILE A 68 -4.06 -16.06 -23.23
N VAL A 69 -5.26 -16.44 -23.66
CA VAL A 69 -6.46 -16.40 -22.82
C VAL A 69 -6.58 -17.70 -22.02
N GLY A 70 -5.77 -17.81 -20.97
CA GLY A 70 -5.82 -18.90 -20.01
C GLY A 70 -6.78 -18.64 -18.83
N PRO A 71 -6.85 -19.58 -17.86
CA PRO A 71 -7.69 -19.44 -16.67
C PRO A 71 -7.43 -18.15 -15.86
N ILE A 72 -6.18 -17.68 -15.84
CA ILE A 72 -5.79 -16.46 -15.12
C ILE A 72 -6.36 -15.21 -15.80
N THR A 73 -6.26 -15.12 -17.14
CA THR A 73 -6.85 -14.02 -17.92
C THR A 73 -8.38 -14.00 -17.77
N ILE A 74 -9.03 -15.17 -17.84
CA ILE A 74 -10.49 -15.28 -17.64
C ILE A 74 -10.90 -14.86 -16.23
N ALA A 75 -10.19 -15.30 -15.20
CA ALA A 75 -10.46 -14.91 -13.82
C ALA A 75 -10.31 -13.39 -13.60
N ALA A 76 -9.33 -12.76 -14.25
CA ALA A 76 -9.16 -11.31 -14.20
C ALA A 76 -10.32 -10.56 -14.90
N ILE A 77 -10.80 -11.05 -16.04
CA ILE A 77 -11.99 -10.49 -16.72
C ILE A 77 -13.21 -10.59 -15.79
N GLU A 78 -13.45 -11.76 -15.21
CA GLU A 78 -14.60 -11.98 -14.32
C GLU A 78 -14.57 -11.06 -13.10
N LYS A 79 -13.39 -10.92 -12.48
CA LYS A 79 -13.18 -10.03 -11.34
C LYS A 79 -13.51 -8.58 -11.72
N TYR A 80 -13.02 -8.14 -12.87
CA TYR A 80 -13.23 -6.78 -13.35
C TYR A 80 -14.70 -6.50 -13.65
N GLN A 81 -15.36 -7.36 -14.42
CA GLN A 81 -16.78 -7.23 -14.74
C GLN A 81 -17.62 -7.19 -13.48
N LYS A 82 -17.36 -8.10 -12.53
CA LYS A 82 -18.12 -8.16 -11.30
C LYS A 82 -17.99 -6.88 -10.48
N ARG A 83 -16.82 -6.24 -10.50
CA ARG A 83 -16.58 -4.97 -9.80
C ARG A 83 -17.21 -3.78 -10.51
N GLN A 84 -17.07 -3.68 -11.82
CA GLN A 84 -17.47 -2.49 -12.57
C GLN A 84 -18.93 -2.53 -13.06
N LEU A 85 -19.44 -3.72 -13.34
CA LEU A 85 -20.76 -3.95 -13.94
C LEU A 85 -21.75 -4.60 -12.96
N GLY A 86 -21.26 -5.18 -11.85
CA GLY A 86 -22.08 -5.91 -10.88
C GLY A 86 -22.42 -7.35 -11.29
N TRP A 87 -21.95 -7.82 -12.44
CA TRP A 87 -22.11 -9.19 -12.96
C TRP A 87 -20.84 -9.63 -13.71
N SER A 88 -20.68 -10.92 -13.99
CA SER A 88 -19.52 -11.43 -14.73
C SER A 88 -19.87 -12.68 -15.52
N ASP A 89 -19.41 -12.75 -16.77
CA ASP A 89 -19.50 -13.93 -17.65
C ASP A 89 -18.13 -14.42 -18.14
N GLY A 90 -17.07 -13.66 -17.82
CA GLY A 90 -15.69 -13.96 -18.19
C GLY A 90 -15.38 -13.70 -19.66
N ARG A 91 -16.24 -12.94 -20.36
CA ARG A 91 -16.12 -12.64 -21.78
C ARG A 91 -16.18 -11.13 -22.05
N VAL A 92 -15.29 -10.67 -22.91
CA VAL A 92 -15.21 -9.29 -23.39
C VAL A 92 -15.55 -9.30 -24.88
N ASP A 93 -16.71 -8.75 -25.23
CA ASP A 93 -17.10 -8.58 -26.64
C ASP A 93 -16.71 -7.19 -27.17
N PRO A 94 -16.42 -7.05 -28.48
CA PRO A 94 -16.25 -5.75 -29.12
C PRO A 94 -17.45 -4.84 -28.84
N ASP A 95 -17.18 -3.58 -28.48
CA ASP A 95 -18.20 -2.59 -28.11
C ASP A 95 -19.15 -3.03 -26.98
N GLY A 96 -18.73 -4.01 -26.19
CA GLY A 96 -19.49 -4.55 -25.08
C GLY A 96 -19.39 -3.70 -23.80
N PRO A 97 -20.23 -3.98 -22.80
CA PRO A 97 -20.25 -3.24 -21.53
C PRO A 97 -18.91 -3.30 -20.78
N THR A 98 -18.16 -4.40 -20.92
CA THR A 98 -16.81 -4.54 -20.35
C THR A 98 -15.80 -3.60 -21.01
N ILE A 99 -15.84 -3.46 -22.34
CA ILE A 99 -14.98 -2.51 -23.09
C ILE A 99 -15.34 -1.08 -22.73
N HIS A 100 -16.63 -0.75 -22.64
CA HIS A 100 -17.06 0.59 -22.23
C HIS A 100 -16.62 0.92 -20.80
N ALA A 101 -16.67 -0.05 -19.88
CA ALA A 101 -16.17 0.15 -18.52
C ALA A 101 -14.65 0.36 -18.52
N LEU A 102 -13.89 -0.45 -19.28
CA LEU A 102 -12.44 -0.31 -19.41
C LEU A 102 -12.05 1.02 -20.06
N SER A 103 -12.86 1.50 -20.99
CA SER A 103 -12.69 2.78 -21.70
C SER A 103 -13.24 3.98 -20.92
N GLY A 104 -13.86 3.75 -19.76
CA GLY A 104 -14.43 4.79 -18.89
C GLY A 104 -15.70 5.48 -19.40
N GLN A 105 -16.49 4.80 -20.24
CA GLN A 105 -17.69 5.32 -20.93
C GLN A 105 -19.05 4.82 -20.37
N SER A 106 -19.09 3.96 -19.35
CA SER A 106 -20.36 3.32 -18.95
C SER A 106 -21.29 4.22 -18.13
N GLY A 107 -22.40 4.65 -18.75
CA GLY A 107 -23.68 4.88 -18.10
C GLY A 107 -24.38 3.55 -17.84
N GLY A 108 -24.89 3.37 -16.62
CA GLY A 108 -25.36 2.07 -16.12
C GLY A 108 -26.59 1.51 -16.83
N GLN A 109 -26.65 0.18 -16.94
CA GLN A 109 -27.87 -0.62 -17.07
C GLN A 109 -27.58 -2.09 -16.69
N ALA A 110 -28.59 -2.77 -16.13
CA ALA A 110 -28.45 -4.00 -15.35
C ALA A 110 -29.08 -5.26 -16.00
N ALA A 111 -28.42 -6.41 -15.76
CA ALA A 111 -28.86 -7.84 -15.63
C ALA A 111 -29.61 -8.57 -16.79
N PRO A 112 -29.40 -9.90 -16.96
CA PRO A 112 -29.96 -10.94 -16.07
C PRO A 112 -28.96 -12.04 -15.61
N ALA A 113 -29.39 -12.84 -14.62
CA ALA A 113 -28.58 -13.78 -13.81
C ALA A 113 -28.60 -15.25 -14.28
N LYS A 114 -27.48 -15.99 -14.06
CA LYS A 114 -27.43 -17.37 -13.50
C LYS A 114 -25.99 -17.90 -13.26
N ALA A 115 -25.90 -18.79 -12.27
CA ALA A 115 -24.76 -19.52 -11.69
C ALA A 115 -23.89 -18.78 -10.65
N GLY A 116 -23.92 -19.30 -9.42
CA GLY A 116 -23.59 -18.60 -8.15
C GLY A 116 -22.11 -18.24 -7.97
N PRO A 117 -21.79 -16.96 -7.78
CA PRO A 117 -20.48 -16.54 -7.31
C PRO A 117 -20.30 -16.84 -5.81
N LYS A 118 -19.05 -16.90 -5.32
CA LYS A 118 -18.77 -16.64 -3.89
C LYS A 118 -19.52 -15.35 -3.52
N ALA A 119 -20.47 -15.49 -2.59
CA ALA A 119 -21.22 -14.35 -2.10
C ALA A 119 -20.21 -13.33 -1.54
N PRO A 120 -20.31 -12.05 -1.91
CA PRO A 120 -19.52 -11.03 -1.24
C PRO A 120 -19.79 -11.14 0.28
N PRO A 121 -18.78 -10.94 1.14
CA PRO A 121 -19.04 -10.83 2.56
C PRO A 121 -20.06 -9.71 2.78
N PRO A 122 -21.00 -9.87 3.73
CA PRO A 122 -21.90 -8.78 4.07
C PRO A 122 -21.09 -7.54 4.46
N LYS A 123 -21.60 -6.34 4.13
CA LYS A 123 -21.03 -5.09 4.63
C LYS A 123 -20.87 -5.16 6.15
N ALA A 124 -19.79 -4.56 6.67
CA ALA A 124 -19.52 -4.55 8.10
C ALA A 124 -20.73 -4.01 8.88
N THR A 125 -21.13 -4.73 9.92
CA THR A 125 -22.21 -4.30 10.82
C THR A 125 -21.76 -3.10 11.66
N ALA A 126 -22.72 -2.39 12.27
CA ALA A 126 -22.39 -1.31 13.22
C ALA A 126 -21.48 -1.80 14.37
N GLN A 127 -21.68 -3.04 14.82
CA GLN A 127 -20.82 -3.66 15.83
C GLN A 127 -19.40 -3.89 15.32
N GLN A 128 -19.23 -4.38 14.09
CA GLN A 128 -17.90 -4.56 13.48
C GLN A 128 -17.21 -3.21 13.26
N ASN A 129 -17.95 -2.16 12.89
CA ASN A 129 -17.41 -0.80 12.79
C ASN A 129 -17.00 -0.23 14.16
N ALA A 130 -17.72 -0.54 15.25
CA ALA A 130 -17.29 -0.17 16.60
C ALA A 130 -16.00 -0.91 17.01
N GLN A 131 -15.93 -2.21 16.72
CA GLN A 131 -14.72 -3.03 16.94
C GLN A 131 -13.52 -2.52 16.11
N PHE A 132 -13.76 -2.02 14.90
CA PHE A 132 -12.74 -1.38 14.09
C PHE A 132 -12.12 -0.17 14.82
N VAL A 133 -12.97 0.73 15.32
CA VAL A 133 -12.53 1.94 16.03
C VAL A 133 -11.75 1.58 17.28
N GLU A 134 -12.25 0.63 18.07
CA GLU A 134 -11.56 0.14 19.28
C GLU A 134 -10.21 -0.48 18.93
N ARG A 135 -10.17 -1.36 17.93
CA ARG A 135 -8.97 -2.07 17.53
C ARG A 135 -7.91 -1.10 17.01
N ILE A 136 -8.24 -0.25 16.03
CA ILE A 136 -7.30 0.79 15.55
C ILE A 136 -6.86 1.69 16.70
N GLY A 137 -7.79 2.16 17.54
CA GLY A 137 -7.49 3.00 18.70
C GLY A 137 -6.46 2.38 19.65
N SER A 138 -6.50 1.05 19.82
CA SER A 138 -5.52 0.31 20.63
C SER A 138 -4.18 0.05 19.92
N LEU A 139 -4.20 -0.08 18.58
CA LEU A 139 -3.00 -0.35 17.78
C LEU A 139 -2.17 0.92 17.55
N LEU A 140 -2.79 2.09 17.42
CA LEU A 140 -2.07 3.34 17.14
C LEU A 140 -1.00 3.69 18.21
N PRO A 141 -1.27 3.59 19.53
CA PRO A 141 -0.22 3.77 20.55
C PRO A 141 0.93 2.76 20.43
N ARG A 142 0.64 1.51 20.05
CA ARG A 142 1.64 0.46 19.84
C ARG A 142 2.48 0.73 18.58
N ALA A 143 1.87 1.18 17.49
CA ALA A 143 2.56 1.58 16.27
C ALA A 143 3.49 2.78 16.55
N ARG A 144 3.00 3.77 17.33
CA ARG A 144 3.82 4.89 17.79
C ARG A 144 5.02 4.43 18.62
N HIS A 145 4.87 3.41 19.46
CA HIS A 145 5.99 2.82 20.19
C HIS A 145 7.03 2.19 19.24
N TRP A 146 6.60 1.43 18.22
CA TRP A 146 7.51 0.88 17.23
C TRP A 146 8.28 1.96 16.47
N ILE A 147 7.58 3.01 16.06
CA ILE A 147 8.18 4.20 15.44
C ILE A 147 9.19 4.88 16.37
N SER A 148 8.87 5.00 17.66
CA SER A 148 9.77 5.59 18.67
C SER A 148 11.06 4.79 18.82
N MET A 149 10.97 3.46 18.78
CA MET A 149 12.14 2.58 18.82
C MET A 149 12.99 2.67 17.55
N ALA A 150 12.36 2.81 16.38
CA ALA A 150 13.07 3.10 15.12
C ALA A 150 13.83 4.42 15.19
N GLN A 151 13.19 5.50 15.68
CA GLN A 151 13.82 6.81 15.85
C GLN A 151 15.02 6.72 16.80
N LEU A 152 14.88 6.03 17.94
CA LEU A 152 15.97 5.82 18.90
C LEU A 152 17.15 5.09 18.25
N ASN A 153 16.89 4.03 17.48
CA ASN A 153 17.94 3.29 16.78
C ASN A 153 18.65 4.18 15.74
N ILE A 154 17.91 5.01 15.01
CA ILE A 154 18.49 5.97 14.07
C ILE A 154 19.37 7.01 14.77
N ASP A 155 18.94 7.52 15.93
CA ASP A 155 19.71 8.51 16.69
C ASP A 155 21.00 7.89 17.24
N MET A 156 20.94 6.66 17.77
CA MET A 156 22.13 5.91 18.21
C MET A 156 23.09 5.60 17.06
N ALA A 157 22.58 5.20 15.89
CA ALA A 157 23.41 4.96 14.71
C ALA A 157 24.07 6.26 14.20
N SER A 158 23.33 7.38 14.22
CA SER A 158 23.85 8.69 13.84
C SER A 158 24.96 9.16 14.77
N GLU A 159 24.79 8.92 16.08
CA GLU A 159 25.80 9.26 17.09
C GLU A 159 27.06 8.40 16.93
N TYR A 160 26.91 7.09 16.71
CA TYR A 160 28.03 6.20 16.42
C TYR A 160 28.87 6.69 15.22
N LEU A 161 28.22 7.12 14.13
CA LEU A 161 28.91 7.63 12.94
C LEU A 161 29.62 8.97 13.14
N ARG A 162 29.18 9.80 14.10
CA ARG A 162 29.80 11.10 14.39
C ARG A 162 30.98 10.99 15.36
N ARG A 163 31.06 9.90 16.11
CA ARG A 163 32.14 9.70 17.09
C ARG A 163 33.47 9.45 16.40
N SER A 164 34.53 9.99 17.01
CA SER A 164 35.89 9.64 16.64
C SER A 164 36.25 8.26 17.21
N PRO A 165 37.15 7.48 16.58
CA PRO A 165 37.62 6.22 17.14
C PRO A 165 38.20 6.39 18.54
N ALA A 166 38.09 5.36 19.38
CA ALA A 166 38.72 5.33 20.69
C ALA A 166 40.23 5.57 20.59
N GLY A 167 40.75 6.51 21.37
CA GLY A 167 42.19 6.72 21.49
C GLY A 167 42.86 5.51 22.15
N ARG A 168 44.16 5.32 21.88
CA ARG A 168 44.94 4.17 22.41
C ARG A 168 44.89 4.03 23.94
N ASN A 169 44.69 5.14 24.67
CA ASN A 169 44.66 5.18 26.13
C ASN A 169 43.26 5.51 26.69
N ASP A 170 42.20 5.33 25.90
CA ASP A 170 40.83 5.55 26.36
C ASP A 170 40.47 4.50 27.43
N PRO A 171 40.04 4.89 28.64
CA PRO A 171 39.67 3.94 29.69
C PRO A 171 38.38 3.19 29.41
N PHE A 172 37.57 3.63 28.44
CA PHE A 172 36.27 3.05 28.11
C PHE A 172 36.07 2.86 26.59
N PRO A 173 36.93 2.09 25.90
CA PRO A 173 36.90 1.95 24.44
C PRO A 173 35.58 1.33 23.94
N SER A 174 34.91 0.49 24.74
CA SER A 174 33.62 -0.11 24.40
C SER A 174 32.47 0.89 24.33
N LEU A 175 32.58 2.07 24.96
CA LEU A 175 31.56 3.13 24.84
C LEU A 175 31.53 3.75 23.43
N HIS A 176 32.59 3.57 22.64
CA HIS A 176 32.63 3.98 21.24
C HIS A 176 31.87 3.02 20.33
N ASP A 177 31.59 1.79 20.76
CA ASP A 177 30.77 0.83 20.02
C ASP A 177 29.26 0.99 20.25
N ILE A 178 28.84 1.87 21.17
CA ILE A 178 27.43 2.18 21.39
C ILE A 178 26.82 2.74 20.09
N GLY A 179 25.74 2.12 19.62
CA GLY A 179 25.10 2.47 18.35
C GLY A 179 25.56 1.63 17.15
N ARG A 180 26.63 0.83 17.28
CA ARG A 180 27.11 -0.04 16.20
C ARG A 180 26.06 -1.07 15.77
N GLY A 181 25.37 -1.69 16.72
CA GLY A 181 24.29 -2.65 16.43
C GLY A 181 23.09 -1.98 15.75
N GLN A 182 22.77 -0.75 16.15
CA GLN A 182 21.71 0.05 15.54
C GLN A 182 22.06 0.48 14.12
N LEU A 183 23.32 0.83 13.86
CA LEU A 183 23.80 1.07 12.51
C LEU A 183 23.73 -0.20 11.66
N ALA A 184 24.12 -1.36 12.20
CA ALA A 184 24.01 -2.63 11.49
C ALA A 184 22.54 -2.98 11.16
N LEU A 185 21.60 -2.68 12.05
CA LEU A 185 20.17 -2.83 11.78
C LEU A 185 19.68 -1.89 10.68
N PHE A 186 20.13 -0.63 10.67
CA PHE A 186 19.81 0.30 9.59
C PHE A 186 20.41 -0.17 8.26
N ASP A 187 21.66 -0.66 8.28
CA ASP A 187 22.33 -1.26 7.13
C ASP A 187 21.60 -2.50 6.62
N LYS A 188 21.01 -3.32 7.50
CA LYS A 188 20.21 -4.50 7.12
C LYS A 188 19.00 -4.14 6.25
N TYR A 189 18.28 -3.07 6.57
CA TYR A 189 17.02 -2.74 5.90
C TYR A 189 17.14 -1.66 4.83
N PHE A 190 18.13 -0.77 4.94
CA PHE A 190 18.35 0.33 4.00
C PHE A 190 19.63 0.16 3.18
N HIS A 191 20.41 -0.89 3.44
CA HIS A 191 21.57 -1.33 2.64
C HIS A 191 22.67 -0.27 2.53
N THR A 192 22.86 0.55 3.57
CA THR A 192 23.79 1.67 3.52
C THR A 192 25.26 1.26 3.68
N HIS A 193 25.56 -0.02 3.92
CA HIS A 193 26.91 -0.55 4.22
C HIS A 193 28.07 0.01 3.38
N LYS A 194 27.86 0.25 2.07
CA LYS A 194 28.86 0.79 1.12
C LYS A 194 28.90 2.32 1.02
N GLU A 195 27.94 3.01 1.64
CA GLU A 195 27.82 4.46 1.54
C GLU A 195 28.86 5.19 2.40
N PRO A 196 29.38 6.35 1.94
CA PRO A 196 30.19 7.22 2.77
C PRO A 196 29.46 7.68 4.04
N THR A 197 30.19 7.94 5.13
CA THR A 197 29.62 8.38 6.41
C THR A 197 28.68 9.59 6.28
N THR A 198 29.04 10.57 5.45
CA THR A 198 28.20 11.76 5.19
C THR A 198 26.86 11.39 4.55
N THR A 199 26.89 10.48 3.56
CA THR A 199 25.69 9.95 2.91
C THR A 199 24.84 9.14 3.88
N LYS A 200 25.45 8.27 4.69
CA LYS A 200 24.74 7.50 5.74
C LYS A 200 24.00 8.40 6.71
N LEU A 201 24.66 9.45 7.20
CA LEU A 201 24.06 10.43 8.11
C LEU A 201 22.85 11.14 7.46
N ALA A 202 22.95 11.51 6.19
CA ALA A 202 21.83 12.11 5.45
C ALA A 202 20.66 11.13 5.27
N GLN A 203 20.95 9.85 5.02
CA GLN A 203 19.94 8.79 4.87
C GLN A 203 19.24 8.48 6.20
N LEU A 204 19.99 8.39 7.30
CA LEU A 204 19.46 8.27 8.67
C LEU A 204 18.52 9.44 8.98
N GLN A 205 18.93 10.67 8.72
CA GLN A 205 18.10 11.86 8.92
C GLN A 205 16.83 11.86 8.04
N ARG A 206 16.95 11.41 6.78
CA ARG A 206 15.79 11.25 5.88
C ARG A 206 14.78 10.26 6.45
N ALA A 207 15.23 9.08 6.88
CA ALA A 207 14.36 8.08 7.49
C ALA A 207 13.72 8.59 8.79
N LYS A 208 14.50 9.27 9.64
CA LYS A 208 13.98 9.87 10.88
C LYS A 208 12.86 10.87 10.63
N ARG A 209 13.01 11.77 9.65
CA ARG A 209 11.97 12.76 9.30
C ARG A 209 10.66 12.10 8.84
N LEU A 210 10.75 10.95 8.17
CA LEU A 210 9.57 10.18 7.80
C LEU A 210 8.86 9.67 9.07
N TYR A 211 9.59 9.04 9.98
CA TYR A 211 9.06 8.58 11.28
C TYR A 211 8.52 9.71 12.17
N ASP A 212 9.15 10.88 12.18
CA ASP A 212 8.67 12.07 12.89
C ASP A 212 7.29 12.51 12.34
N SER A 213 7.11 12.43 11.01
CA SER A 213 5.83 12.71 10.35
C SER A 213 4.77 11.65 10.68
N MET A 214 5.14 10.36 10.70
CA MET A 214 4.24 9.28 11.15
C MET A 214 3.75 9.49 12.59
N THR A 215 4.66 9.86 13.49
CA THR A 215 4.34 10.17 14.90
C THR A 215 3.35 11.31 15.02
N THR A 216 3.52 12.34 14.18
CA THR A 216 2.61 13.50 14.12
C THR A 216 1.22 13.07 13.67
N VAL A 217 1.10 12.27 12.61
CA VAL A 217 -0.18 11.76 12.09
C VAL A 217 -0.90 10.89 13.12
N ILE A 218 -0.18 9.99 13.80
CA ILE A 218 -0.77 9.13 14.84
C ILE A 218 -1.27 9.98 16.01
N THR A 219 -0.45 10.91 16.50
CA THR A 219 -0.80 11.77 17.63
C THR A 219 -2.02 12.63 17.31
N HIS A 220 -2.04 13.23 16.11
CA HIS A 220 -3.18 14.00 15.64
C HIS A 220 -4.44 13.14 15.52
N SER A 221 -4.32 11.91 15.01
CA SER A 221 -5.47 11.00 14.89
C SER A 221 -6.09 10.64 16.23
N LEU A 222 -5.25 10.38 17.24
CA LEU A 222 -5.71 10.05 18.60
C LEU A 222 -6.37 11.24 19.29
N LEU A 223 -5.83 12.45 19.12
CA LEU A 223 -6.42 13.68 19.69
C LEU A 223 -7.76 14.01 19.02
N GLN A 224 -7.90 13.71 17.75
CA GLN A 224 -9.08 14.05 16.98
C GLN A 224 -10.12 12.94 16.89
N ALA A 225 -9.82 11.71 17.31
CA ALA A 225 -10.75 10.58 17.26
C ALA A 225 -12.18 10.90 17.77
N PRO A 226 -12.37 11.70 18.85
CA PRO A 226 -13.71 12.07 19.31
C PRO A 226 -14.49 12.98 18.34
N MET A 227 -13.81 13.67 17.42
CA MET A 227 -14.40 14.68 16.53
C MET A 227 -14.77 14.15 15.14
N PHE A 228 -14.15 13.05 14.69
CA PHE A 228 -14.38 12.53 13.33
C PHE A 228 -15.65 11.68 13.21
N GLY A 229 -16.24 11.24 14.34
CA GLY A 229 -17.49 10.46 14.41
C GLY A 229 -17.46 9.08 13.75
N TRP A 230 -16.43 8.81 12.95
CA TRP A 230 -16.16 7.62 12.15
C TRP A 230 -14.65 7.37 12.15
N GLY A 231 -14.23 6.12 12.35
CA GLY A 231 -12.81 5.74 12.41
C GLY A 231 -12.03 6.38 13.57
N VAL A 232 -10.70 6.45 13.41
CA VAL A 232 -9.76 7.06 14.38
C VAL A 232 -8.90 8.08 13.64
N GLY A 233 -9.38 9.31 13.51
CA GLY A 233 -8.67 10.38 12.80
C GLY A 233 -8.47 10.09 11.31
N TYR A 234 -7.22 9.89 10.88
CA TYR A 234 -6.89 9.57 9.48
C TYR A 234 -7.07 8.09 9.13
N PHE A 235 -7.36 7.23 10.11
CA PHE A 235 -7.54 5.80 9.91
C PHE A 235 -9.03 5.49 9.85
N GLN A 236 -9.53 5.11 8.68
CA GLN A 236 -10.96 5.01 8.40
C GLN A 236 -11.33 3.62 7.87
N PRO A 237 -12.57 3.15 8.12
CA PRO A 237 -13.07 1.96 7.44
C PRO A 237 -13.15 2.23 5.94
N ASP A 238 -12.85 1.23 5.14
CA ASP A 238 -12.97 1.30 3.69
C ASP A 238 -14.43 1.50 3.27
N PRO A 239 -14.77 2.56 2.52
CA PRO A 239 -16.13 2.76 1.99
C PRO A 239 -16.62 1.62 1.09
N ALA A 240 -15.69 0.86 0.50
CA ALA A 240 -15.97 -0.30 -0.34
C ALA A 240 -15.97 -1.65 0.43
N ASP A 241 -16.00 -1.62 1.76
CA ASP A 241 -16.06 -2.84 2.58
C ASP A 241 -17.32 -3.67 2.28
N GLY A 242 -17.20 -4.99 2.40
CA GLY A 242 -18.24 -5.94 1.98
C GLY A 242 -18.30 -6.18 0.47
N THR A 243 -17.29 -5.74 -0.30
CA THR A 243 -17.14 -6.09 -1.72
C THR A 243 -16.11 -7.20 -1.89
N LEU A 244 -16.18 -7.97 -3.00
CA LEU A 244 -15.16 -8.99 -3.26
C LEU A 244 -13.75 -8.42 -3.41
N ALA A 245 -13.62 -7.17 -3.87
CA ALA A 245 -12.32 -6.51 -4.00
C ALA A 245 -11.66 -6.29 -2.63
N ALA A 246 -12.45 -5.98 -1.59
CA ALA A 246 -11.97 -5.77 -0.22
C ALA A 246 -11.42 -7.05 0.46
N LEU A 247 -11.55 -8.23 -0.17
CA LEU A 247 -10.91 -9.45 0.31
C LEU A 247 -9.41 -9.51 -0.02
N ASP A 248 -8.94 -8.70 -0.97
CA ASP A 248 -7.62 -8.86 -1.58
C ASP A 248 -6.56 -7.89 -1.03
N TYR A 249 -6.96 -6.89 -0.25
CA TYR A 249 -6.07 -5.93 0.42
C TYR A 249 -6.43 -5.74 1.89
N VAL A 250 -5.46 -5.36 2.70
CA VAL A 250 -5.60 -5.15 4.15
C VAL A 250 -5.67 -3.67 4.52
N ALA A 251 -5.07 -2.81 3.71
CA ALA A 251 -5.14 -1.37 3.84
C ALA A 251 -4.78 -0.68 2.51
N TYR A 252 -5.11 0.60 2.40
CA TYR A 252 -4.64 1.43 1.29
C TYR A 252 -4.59 2.92 1.65
N THR A 253 -3.77 3.66 0.92
CA THR A 253 -3.61 5.11 1.07
C THR A 253 -3.19 5.77 -0.24
N PHE A 254 -2.93 7.08 -0.19
CA PHE A 254 -2.40 7.86 -1.31
C PHE A 254 -1.01 8.40 -1.00
N TYR A 255 -0.13 8.45 -2.01
CA TYR A 255 1.21 9.00 -1.89
C TYR A 255 1.20 10.44 -1.38
N GLY A 256 1.81 10.69 -0.22
CA GLY A 256 1.86 12.03 0.38
C GLY A 256 0.49 12.59 0.75
N GLY A 257 -0.50 11.73 0.97
CA GLY A 257 -1.86 12.11 1.40
C GLY A 257 -1.88 13.04 2.61
N TRP A 258 -0.88 12.94 3.50
CA TRP A 258 -0.73 13.83 4.64
C TRP A 258 -0.69 15.31 4.25
N GLN A 259 -0.02 15.62 3.13
CA GLN A 259 0.16 16.96 2.60
C GLN A 259 -0.85 17.32 1.51
N ALA A 260 -1.71 16.38 1.10
CA ALA A 260 -2.69 16.57 0.06
C ALA A 260 -3.83 17.49 0.56
N ARG A 261 -3.68 18.79 0.31
CA ARG A 261 -4.68 19.82 0.60
C ARG A 261 -5.04 20.58 -0.66
N ARG A 262 -6.31 20.99 -0.74
CA ARG A 262 -6.78 21.98 -1.71
C ARG A 262 -6.25 23.37 -1.32
N PRO A 263 -6.28 24.35 -2.24
CA PRO A 263 -5.88 25.73 -1.93
C PRO A 263 -6.65 26.37 -0.78
N ASP A 264 -7.88 25.92 -0.53
CA ASP A 264 -8.75 26.37 0.57
C ASP A 264 -8.45 25.66 1.92
N GLY A 265 -7.42 24.82 1.96
CA GLY A 265 -7.02 24.06 3.15
C GLY A 265 -7.84 22.80 3.42
N ARG A 266 -8.88 22.51 2.63
CA ARG A 266 -9.67 21.28 2.79
C ARG A 266 -8.92 20.06 2.27
N PRO A 267 -9.27 18.84 2.72
CA PRO A 267 -8.76 17.61 2.13
C PRO A 267 -9.02 17.57 0.62
N ARG A 268 -8.01 17.13 -0.13
CA ARG A 268 -8.19 16.82 -1.56
C ARG A 268 -8.99 15.53 -1.70
N LEU A 269 -9.82 15.47 -2.73
CA LEU A 269 -10.61 14.29 -3.05
C LEU A 269 -10.05 13.61 -4.30
N SER A 270 -10.08 12.28 -4.33
CA SER A 270 -9.61 11.49 -5.48
C SER A 270 -10.29 11.89 -6.80
N GLY A 271 -11.55 12.34 -6.73
CA GLY A 271 -12.29 12.87 -7.88
C GLY A 271 -11.67 14.14 -8.48
N ASP A 272 -10.99 14.98 -7.68
CA ASP A 272 -10.31 16.20 -8.14
C ASP A 272 -9.15 15.87 -9.11
N ASP A 273 -8.65 14.64 -9.03
CA ASP A 273 -7.48 14.17 -9.76
C ASP A 273 -7.83 13.32 -10.98
N ASN A 274 -9.12 13.26 -11.32
CA ASN A 274 -9.66 12.33 -12.31
C ASN A 274 -9.34 10.86 -11.98
N TYR A 275 -9.21 10.51 -10.69
CA TYR A 275 -9.12 9.11 -10.28
C TYR A 275 -10.39 8.37 -10.75
N LYS A 276 -10.20 7.24 -11.45
CA LYS A 276 -11.28 6.50 -12.11
C LYS A 276 -11.95 5.45 -11.23
N GLY A 277 -11.37 5.12 -10.07
CA GLY A 277 -11.97 4.20 -9.09
C GLY A 277 -13.09 4.85 -8.27
N ALA A 278 -13.24 4.45 -7.01
CA ALA A 278 -14.22 5.07 -6.12
C ALA A 278 -14.02 6.60 -6.08
N LYS A 279 -14.96 7.32 -6.71
CA LYS A 279 -14.90 8.78 -6.80
C LYS A 279 -15.06 9.38 -5.39
N ASN A 280 -14.36 10.47 -5.14
CA ASN A 280 -14.46 11.29 -3.93
C ASN A 280 -13.96 10.65 -2.63
N LEU A 281 -12.98 9.74 -2.73
CA LEU A 281 -12.21 9.34 -1.55
C LEU A 281 -11.38 10.51 -1.07
N ARG A 282 -11.28 10.69 0.24
CA ARG A 282 -10.33 11.65 0.82
C ARG A 282 -8.91 11.16 0.61
N GLU A 283 -8.07 11.95 -0.03
CA GLU A 283 -6.66 11.61 -0.25
C GLU A 283 -5.84 11.66 1.04
N ASP A 284 -6.32 12.40 2.04
CA ASP A 284 -5.69 12.52 3.36
C ASP A 284 -6.12 11.40 4.33
N THR A 285 -6.41 10.20 3.84
CA THR A 285 -6.97 9.11 4.64
C THR A 285 -6.30 7.77 4.32
N ILE A 286 -6.08 6.96 5.37
CA ILE A 286 -5.67 5.56 5.28
C ILE A 286 -6.90 4.70 5.54
N PHE A 287 -7.24 3.85 4.58
CA PHE A 287 -8.45 3.04 4.57
C PHE A 287 -8.15 1.57 4.88
N PHE A 288 -9.06 0.93 5.59
CA PHE A 288 -8.94 -0.47 6.01
C PHE A 288 -10.27 -1.20 5.81
N PRO A 289 -10.30 -2.34 5.09
CA PRO A 289 -11.44 -3.24 5.15
C PRO A 289 -11.62 -3.79 6.56
N VAL A 290 -12.80 -3.61 7.16
CA VAL A 290 -13.03 -3.99 8.56
C VAL A 290 -12.89 -5.50 8.74
N GLY A 291 -13.38 -6.29 7.77
CA GLY A 291 -13.25 -7.75 7.80
C GLY A 291 -11.79 -8.24 7.81
N GLN A 292 -10.91 -7.59 7.03
CA GLN A 292 -9.48 -7.92 7.02
C GLN A 292 -8.82 -7.49 8.33
N LEU A 293 -9.10 -6.27 8.78
CA LEU A 293 -8.55 -5.76 10.02
C LEU A 293 -8.86 -6.70 11.19
N LEU A 294 -10.09 -7.20 11.32
CA LEU A 294 -10.52 -8.04 12.43
C LEU A 294 -9.93 -9.47 12.41
N THR A 295 -9.41 -9.95 11.28
CA THR A 295 -8.92 -11.33 11.12
C THR A 295 -7.40 -11.48 11.18
N LYS A 296 -6.65 -10.39 11.01
CA LYS A 296 -5.18 -10.41 11.04
C LYS A 296 -4.62 -10.33 12.46
N THR A 297 -3.36 -10.73 12.63
CA THR A 297 -2.64 -10.60 13.91
C THR A 297 -2.30 -9.13 14.19
N ASP A 298 -2.10 -8.78 15.45
CA ASP A 298 -1.75 -7.40 15.81
C ASP A 298 -0.41 -6.98 15.23
N ASN A 299 0.60 -7.85 15.22
CA ASN A 299 1.91 -7.50 14.68
C ASN A 299 1.85 -7.26 13.17
N PHE A 300 1.07 -8.06 12.44
CA PHE A 300 0.81 -7.82 11.02
C PHE A 300 0.13 -6.47 10.81
N MET A 301 -0.89 -6.15 11.62
CA MET A 301 -1.58 -4.86 11.51
C MET A 301 -0.71 -3.68 11.91
N LEU A 302 0.19 -3.82 12.87
CA LEU A 302 1.16 -2.79 13.26
C LEU A 302 2.14 -2.50 12.13
N GLU A 303 2.66 -3.54 11.48
CA GLU A 303 3.50 -3.39 10.28
C GLU A 303 2.71 -2.70 9.17
N THR A 304 1.48 -3.17 8.88
CA THR A 304 0.61 -2.57 7.86
C THR A 304 0.34 -1.08 8.14
N ILE A 305 0.08 -0.70 9.40
CA ILE A 305 -0.13 0.70 9.78
C ILE A 305 1.11 1.53 9.46
N ILE A 306 2.31 1.04 9.78
CA ILE A 306 3.57 1.76 9.54
C ILE A 306 3.90 1.81 8.04
N HIS A 307 3.64 0.72 7.31
CA HIS A 307 3.76 0.63 5.85
C HIS A 307 2.92 1.70 5.16
N GLU A 308 1.61 1.73 5.44
CA GLU A 308 0.72 2.73 4.85
C GLU A 308 1.06 4.15 5.29
N LEU A 309 1.48 4.32 6.54
CA LEU A 309 1.98 5.62 7.01
C LEU A 309 3.21 6.09 6.21
N ALA A 310 4.08 5.19 5.75
CA ALA A 310 5.29 5.55 4.99
C ALA A 310 4.93 6.15 3.63
N HIS A 311 3.95 5.57 2.94
CA HIS A 311 3.36 6.15 1.74
C HIS A 311 2.66 7.48 2.03
N PHE A 312 1.83 7.49 3.07
CA PHE A 312 0.94 8.59 3.40
C PHE A 312 1.69 9.87 3.78
N VAL A 313 2.77 9.75 4.57
CA VAL A 313 3.58 10.89 5.01
C VAL A 313 4.79 11.15 4.10
N GLY A 314 5.09 10.21 3.20
CA GLY A 314 6.17 10.32 2.23
C GLY A 314 5.91 11.38 1.16
N PRO A 315 6.88 11.62 0.27
CA PRO A 315 6.70 12.54 -0.83
C PRO A 315 5.57 12.10 -1.77
N GLY A 316 4.85 13.08 -2.34
CA GLY A 316 3.72 12.81 -3.24
C GLY A 316 4.11 12.09 -4.54
N VAL A 317 3.11 11.58 -5.27
CA VAL A 317 3.26 10.68 -6.44
C VAL A 317 4.23 11.16 -7.52
N LYS A 318 4.37 12.48 -7.72
CA LYS A 318 5.26 13.07 -8.74
C LYS A 318 6.73 13.12 -8.29
N SER A 319 6.99 12.90 -7.01
CA SER A 319 8.34 12.96 -6.47
C SER A 319 9.13 11.74 -6.95
N PRO A 320 10.39 11.92 -7.42
CA PRO A 320 11.31 10.80 -7.59
C PRO A 320 11.64 10.14 -6.25
N ASP A 321 11.47 10.88 -5.15
CA ASP A 321 11.76 10.44 -3.78
C ASP A 321 10.56 9.81 -3.06
N ARG A 322 9.46 9.53 -3.78
CA ARG A 322 8.27 8.91 -3.17
C ARG A 322 8.62 7.57 -2.55
N ILE A 323 8.00 7.26 -1.42
CA ILE A 323 8.12 5.94 -0.80
C ILE A 323 7.11 5.04 -1.49
N GLY A 324 7.56 4.18 -2.39
CA GLY A 324 6.75 3.17 -3.06
C GLY A 324 7.02 1.78 -2.51
N ASP A 325 6.81 0.76 -3.33
CA ASP A 325 6.96 -0.64 -2.94
C ASP A 325 7.74 -1.45 -3.96
N HIS A 326 9.04 -1.23 -3.96
CA HIS A 326 9.89 -1.85 -4.96
C HIS A 326 10.21 -3.32 -4.62
N THR A 327 10.06 -3.72 -3.36
CA THR A 327 10.28 -5.10 -2.89
C THR A 327 9.44 -5.40 -1.63
N TYR A 328 9.32 -6.69 -1.26
CA TYR A 328 8.56 -7.16 -0.09
C TYR A 328 9.28 -8.29 0.60
N ASP A 329 8.94 -8.54 1.86
CA ASP A 329 9.41 -9.66 2.67
C ASP A 329 9.22 -11.04 2.02
N THR A 330 8.15 -11.21 1.24
CA THR A 330 7.84 -12.41 0.45
C THR A 330 8.74 -12.60 -0.78
N LYS A 331 9.50 -11.58 -1.18
CA LYS A 331 10.42 -11.65 -2.32
C LYS A 331 11.83 -12.00 -1.86
N ALA A 332 12.46 -12.94 -2.57
CA ALA A 332 13.83 -13.37 -2.28
C ALA A 332 14.87 -12.22 -2.31
N ASN A 333 14.58 -11.12 -3.01
CA ASN A 333 15.47 -9.98 -3.11
C ASN A 333 15.26 -8.90 -2.05
N PHE A 334 14.36 -9.08 -1.08
CA PHE A 334 14.02 -8.06 -0.07
C PHE A 334 15.23 -7.41 0.59
N LEU A 335 16.14 -8.23 1.12
CA LEU A 335 17.34 -7.78 1.82
C LEU A 335 18.57 -7.67 0.90
N THR A 336 18.37 -7.69 -0.42
CA THR A 336 19.47 -7.64 -1.41
C THR A 336 19.27 -6.61 -2.53
N VAL A 337 18.18 -5.84 -2.50
CA VAL A 337 17.99 -4.69 -3.40
C VAL A 337 19.09 -3.63 -3.22
N ASN A 338 19.20 -2.65 -4.13
CA ASN A 338 20.16 -1.56 -3.94
C ASN A 338 19.67 -0.57 -2.83
N ASN A 339 20.59 0.26 -2.33
CA ASN A 339 20.32 1.25 -1.27
C ASN A 339 19.18 2.22 -1.61
N TRP A 340 19.14 2.73 -2.84
CA TRP A 340 18.06 3.62 -3.27
C TRP A 340 16.71 2.90 -3.19
N THR A 341 16.60 1.71 -3.75
CA THR A 341 15.38 0.90 -3.72
C THR A 341 14.91 0.61 -2.30
N ALA A 342 15.83 0.29 -1.39
CA ALA A 342 15.52 0.05 0.01
C ALA A 342 14.96 1.32 0.71
N LEU A 343 15.60 2.48 0.49
CA LEU A 343 15.15 3.78 1.03
C LEU A 343 13.81 4.27 0.47
N HIS A 344 13.34 3.71 -0.63
CA HIS A 344 12.08 4.07 -1.28
C HIS A 344 11.04 2.96 -1.18
N THR A 345 11.24 1.96 -0.31
CA THR A 345 10.30 0.85 -0.09
C THR A 345 9.63 0.97 1.28
N ALA A 346 8.30 1.08 1.35
CA ALA A 346 7.55 1.19 2.61
C ALA A 346 7.77 0.00 3.54
N GLU A 347 7.85 -1.21 2.98
CA GLU A 347 8.13 -2.45 3.71
C GLU A 347 9.42 -2.38 4.55
N CYS A 348 10.47 -1.72 4.04
CA CYS A 348 11.73 -1.55 4.78
C CYS A 348 11.52 -0.71 6.05
N TYR A 349 10.65 0.30 6.00
CA TYR A 349 10.30 1.12 7.17
C TYR A 349 9.43 0.34 8.17
N GLY A 350 8.48 -0.46 7.70
CA GLY A 350 7.66 -1.34 8.55
C GLY A 350 8.51 -2.34 9.33
N TYR A 351 9.36 -3.08 8.62
CA TYR A 351 10.23 -4.09 9.22
C TYR A 351 11.36 -3.51 10.08
N PHE A 352 11.96 -2.39 9.70
CA PHE A 352 12.93 -1.70 10.56
C PHE A 352 12.31 -1.27 11.88
N ALA A 353 11.08 -0.76 11.87
CA ALA A 353 10.37 -0.39 13.10
C ALA A 353 9.97 -1.60 13.94
N ALA A 354 9.52 -2.68 13.30
CA ALA A 354 9.22 -3.94 13.98
C ALA A 354 10.44 -4.51 14.70
N GLU A 355 11.57 -4.66 14.01
CA GLU A 355 12.79 -5.23 14.60
C GLU A 355 13.38 -4.32 15.69
N SER A 356 13.30 -3.00 15.49
CA SER A 356 13.68 -2.02 16.50
C SER A 356 12.89 -2.18 17.81
N ALA A 357 11.59 -2.50 17.72
CA ALA A 357 10.71 -2.60 18.87
C ALA A 357 10.74 -3.97 19.54
N LEU A 358 10.77 -5.04 18.74
CA LEU A 358 10.67 -6.41 19.22
C LEU A 358 12.00 -6.94 19.78
N ARG A 359 13.13 -6.24 19.52
CA ARG A 359 14.49 -6.58 20.00
C ARG A 359 14.97 -8.00 19.66
N ASN A 360 14.31 -8.65 18.71
CA ASN A 360 14.66 -9.96 18.17
C ASN A 360 15.13 -9.78 16.73
N ALA A 361 16.17 -10.51 16.30
CA ALA A 361 16.53 -10.59 14.88
C ALA A 361 15.35 -11.24 14.13
N ILE A 362 14.53 -10.41 13.47
CA ILE A 362 13.42 -10.90 12.68
C ILE A 362 14.04 -11.56 11.45
N THR A 363 13.91 -12.88 11.38
CA THR A 363 14.37 -13.71 10.26
C THR A 363 13.35 -13.76 9.11
N ILE A 364 12.19 -13.09 9.31
CA ILE A 364 10.95 -13.05 8.50
C ILE A 364 10.26 -14.44 8.48
N PRO A 365 8.93 -14.58 8.69
CA PRO A 365 7.87 -13.57 8.63
C PRO A 365 7.04 -13.39 9.92
N ILE A 366 6.46 -12.20 10.05
CA ILE A 366 5.39 -11.87 10.99
C ILE A 366 4.07 -12.30 10.30
N HIS A 367 3.61 -13.53 10.52
CA HIS A 367 2.32 -14.01 10.01
C HIS A 367 1.17 -13.77 10.99
#